data_AF-A0A7C0YNE2-F1
#
_entry.id   AF-A0A7C0YNE2-F1
#
_cell.length_a   1.000
_cell.length_b   1.000
_cell.length_c   1.000
_cell.angle_alpha   90.00
_cell.angle_beta   90.00
_cell.angle_gamma   90.00
#
_symmetry.space_group_name_H-M   'P 1'
#
loop_
_entity.id
_entity.type
_entity.pdbx_description
1 polymer ?
#
loop_
_entity_poly.entity_id
_entity_poly.type
_entity_poly.pdbx_seq_one_letter_code
_entity_poly.pdbx_strand_id
1 'polypeptide(L)'
;MNKRTLNILFTDRTLLVLAAAILSVIIFTLTSFLYAGSIRDRNERLEVQLALILSESVDIIRLNKDVTSKEKKTAVRSAGIIPTLEQILKELGLKAMVIKPLGEKKVNEFTEENAELEIKEADLNHIVNMLYMIDTSRTPMKIKTALIKTTF
;
A
#
# COMPACT_ATOMS: atom_id res chain seq x y z
N MET A 1 -5.49 34.16 62.79
CA MET A 1 -6.86 34.03 62.23
C MET A 1 -7.81 33.66 63.35
N ASN A 2 -8.77 34.53 63.68
CA ASN A 2 -9.48 34.51 64.96
C ASN A 2 -10.63 33.48 64.96
N LYS A 3 -10.74 32.60 65.97
CA LYS A 3 -11.75 31.49 66.01
C LYS A 3 -13.20 31.95 65.82
N ARG A 4 -13.51 33.23 66.11
CA ARG A 4 -14.85 33.82 65.92
C ARG A 4 -15.23 34.08 64.46
N THR A 5 -14.28 34.40 63.59
CA THR A 5 -14.58 34.63 62.16
C THR A 5 -14.84 33.32 61.43
N LEU A 6 -14.24 32.22 61.90
CA LEU A 6 -14.50 30.87 61.38
C LEU A 6 -15.94 30.44 61.67
N ASN A 7 -16.45 30.69 62.88
CA ASN A 7 -17.81 30.27 63.27
C ASN A 7 -18.93 31.04 62.54
N ILE A 8 -18.71 32.32 62.19
CA ILE A 8 -19.69 33.10 61.41
C ILE A 8 -19.81 32.55 59.98
N LEU A 9 -18.70 32.12 59.39
CA LEU A 9 -18.66 31.48 58.07
C LEU A 9 -19.44 30.15 58.00
N PHE A 10 -19.47 29.37 59.09
CA PHE A 10 -20.14 28.07 59.13
C PHE A 10 -21.63 28.13 59.52
N THR A 11 -22.09 29.24 60.10
CA THR A 11 -23.47 29.33 60.62
C THR A 11 -24.44 29.92 59.59
N ASP A 12 -23.93 30.72 58.65
CA ASP A 12 -24.77 31.35 57.62
C ASP A 12 -24.86 30.47 56.37
N ARG A 13 -25.99 29.73 56.26
CA ARG A 13 -26.28 28.84 55.12
C ARG A 13 -26.13 29.53 53.77
N THR A 14 -26.43 30.82 53.69
CA THR A 14 -26.35 31.58 52.43
C THR A 14 -24.92 31.79 51.97
N LEU A 15 -24.00 32.05 52.90
CA LEU A 15 -22.59 32.29 52.64
C LEU A 15 -21.87 30.99 52.26
N LEU A 16 -22.26 29.87 52.88
CA LEU A 16 -21.80 28.52 52.48
C LEU A 16 -22.25 28.15 51.06
N VAL A 17 -23.51 28.41 50.71
CA VAL A 17 -24.03 28.14 49.36
C VAL A 17 -23.33 29.02 48.32
N LEU A 18 -23.08 30.29 48.62
CA LEU A 18 -22.35 31.21 47.74
C LEU A 18 -20.90 30.75 47.52
N ALA A 19 -20.20 30.36 48.61
CA ALA A 19 -18.84 29.86 48.53
C ALA A 19 -18.76 28.55 47.71
N ALA A 20 -19.73 27.64 47.89
CA ALA A 20 -19.81 26.41 47.10
C ALA A 20 -20.07 26.69 45.61
N ALA A 21 -20.94 27.65 45.29
CA ALA A 21 -21.20 28.06 43.92
C ALA A 21 -19.94 28.61 43.23
N ILE A 22 -19.20 29.49 43.90
CA ILE A 22 -17.93 30.04 43.40
C ILE A 22 -16.91 28.92 43.17
N LEU A 23 -16.80 27.98 44.10
CA LEU A 23 -15.87 26.85 43.98
C LEU A 23 -16.23 25.95 42.79
N SER A 24 -17.52 25.67 42.58
CA SER A 24 -18.01 24.91 41.42
C SER A 24 -17.68 25.60 40.10
N VAL A 25 -17.85 26.93 40.01
CA VAL A 25 -17.49 27.70 38.80
C VAL A 25 -16.00 27.59 38.51
N ILE A 26 -15.15 27.73 39.52
CA ILE A 26 -13.69 27.60 39.36
C ILE A 26 -13.33 26.20 38.85
N ILE A 27 -13.85 25.16 39.48
CA ILE A 27 -13.60 23.77 39.06
C ILE A 27 -14.05 23.55 37.62
N PHE A 28 -15.25 24.03 37.26
CA PHE A 28 -15.79 23.90 35.91
C PHE A 28 -14.94 24.61 34.86
N THR A 29 -14.46 25.83 35.14
CA THR A 29 -13.58 26.55 34.22
C THR A 29 -12.24 25.84 34.02
N LEU A 30 -11.65 25.28 35.09
CA LEU A 30 -10.40 24.54 35.02
C LEU A 30 -10.54 23.25 34.21
N THR A 31 -11.62 22.49 34.45
CA THR A 31 -11.87 21.24 33.73
C THR A 31 -12.17 21.50 32.26
N SER A 32 -12.96 22.53 31.93
CA SER A 32 -13.19 22.95 30.54
C SER A 32 -11.89 23.35 29.83
N PHE A 33 -10.99 24.07 30.50
CA PHE A 33 -9.72 24.48 29.91
C PHE A 33 -8.79 23.30 29.63
N LEU A 34 -8.65 22.38 30.60
CA LEU A 34 -7.87 21.15 30.44
C LEU A 34 -8.46 20.24 29.35
N TYR A 35 -9.79 20.12 29.30
CA TYR A 35 -10.47 19.32 28.30
C TYR A 35 -10.28 19.90 26.90
N ALA A 36 -10.43 21.22 26.74
CA ALA A 36 -10.23 21.91 25.46
C ALA A 36 -8.80 21.73 24.91
N GLY A 37 -7.78 21.80 25.77
CA GLY A 37 -6.40 21.50 25.39
C GLY A 37 -6.24 20.05 24.90
N SER A 38 -6.78 19.09 25.65
CA SER A 38 -6.67 17.66 25.29
C SER A 38 -7.41 17.29 24.01
N ILE A 39 -8.51 17.98 23.68
CA ILE A 39 -9.25 17.77 22.43
C ILE A 39 -8.48 18.35 21.24
N ARG A 40 -7.82 19.49 21.40
CA ARG A 40 -6.99 20.09 20.35
C ARG A 40 -5.84 19.18 19.95
N ASP A 41 -5.11 18.64 20.92
CA ASP A 41 -4.01 17.69 20.66
C ASP A 41 -4.48 16.41 19.96
N ARG A 42 -5.67 15.91 20.33
CA ARG A 42 -6.29 14.75 19.67
C ARG A 42 -6.67 15.06 18.22
N ASN A 43 -7.16 16.26 17.96
CA ASN A 43 -7.58 16.67 16.63
C ASN A 43 -6.39 16.82 15.69
N GLU A 44 -5.29 17.42 16.14
CA GLU A 44 -4.04 17.52 15.36
C GLU A 44 -3.46 16.14 15.06
N ARG A 45 -3.47 15.21 16.03
CA ARG A 45 -3.03 13.82 15.79
C ARG A 45 -3.90 13.10 14.77
N LEU A 46 -5.22 13.31 14.81
CA LEU A 46 -6.15 12.73 13.84
C LEU A 46 -5.94 13.29 12.43
N GLU A 47 -5.70 14.60 12.30
CA GLU A 47 -5.36 15.21 11.00
C GLU A 47 -4.06 14.64 10.41
N VAL A 48 -3.01 14.46 11.23
CA VAL A 48 -1.76 13.85 10.78
C VAL A 48 -1.97 12.40 10.33
N GLN A 49 -2.76 11.61 11.07
CA GLN A 49 -3.08 10.24 10.68
C GLN A 49 -3.91 10.18 9.39
N LEU A 50 -4.87 11.10 9.22
CA LEU A 50 -5.65 11.21 7.98
C LEU A 50 -4.76 11.59 6.80
N ALA A 51 -3.82 12.51 6.97
CA ALA A 51 -2.88 12.89 5.93
C ALA A 51 -1.98 11.72 5.50
N LEU A 52 -1.50 10.92 6.46
CA LEU A 52 -0.73 9.70 6.20
C LEU A 52 -1.56 8.66 5.42
N ILE A 53 -2.77 8.35 5.90
CA ILE A 53 -3.67 7.39 5.23
C ILE A 53 -4.02 7.87 3.81
N LEU A 54 -4.28 9.17 3.63
CA LEU A 54 -4.57 9.73 2.31
C LEU A 54 -3.35 9.59 1.38
N SER A 55 -2.14 9.88 1.87
CA SER A 55 -0.92 9.71 1.06
C SER A 55 -0.67 8.26 0.64
N GLU A 56 -0.81 7.30 1.56
CA GLU A 56 -0.67 5.87 1.25
C GLU A 56 -1.80 5.39 0.33
N SER A 57 -3.02 5.88 0.52
CA SER A 57 -4.15 5.51 -0.33
C SER A 57 -3.96 5.95 -1.79
N VAL A 58 -3.30 7.09 -2.04
CA VAL A 58 -2.96 7.53 -3.40
C VAL A 58 -1.99 6.56 -4.06
N ASP A 59 -1.00 6.07 -3.33
CA ASP A 59 -0.04 5.09 -3.85
C ASP A 59 -0.69 3.73 -4.08
N ILE A 60 -1.60 3.31 -3.19
CA ILE A 60 -2.43 2.10 -3.38
C ILE A 60 -3.34 2.24 -4.60
N ILE A 61 -3.97 3.41 -4.81
CA ILE A 61 -4.82 3.67 -5.99
C ILE A 61 -3.98 3.64 -7.27
N ARG A 62 -2.76 4.18 -7.26
CA ARG A 62 -1.84 4.09 -8.40
C ARG A 62 -1.44 2.66 -8.70
N LEU A 63 -1.02 1.90 -7.68
CA LEU A 63 -0.66 0.50 -7.82
C LEU A 63 -1.84 -0.32 -8.35
N ASN A 64 -3.04 -0.10 -7.81
CA ASN A 64 -4.25 -0.79 -8.23
C ASN A 64 -4.64 -0.41 -9.67
N LYS A 65 -4.47 0.85 -10.08
CA LYS A 65 -4.70 1.27 -11.47
C LYS A 65 -3.71 0.61 -12.43
N ASP A 66 -2.45 0.49 -12.06
CA ASP A 66 -1.43 -0.16 -12.89
C ASP A 66 -1.68 -1.66 -13.02
N VAL A 67 -2.04 -2.33 -11.90
CA VAL A 67 -2.41 -3.74 -11.88
C VAL A 67 -3.70 -3.97 -12.67
N THR A 68 -4.75 -3.20 -12.43
CA THR A 68 -6.04 -3.31 -13.14
C THR A 68 -5.89 -3.02 -14.64
N SER A 69 -5.02 -2.09 -15.03
CA SER A 69 -4.72 -1.80 -16.44
C SER A 69 -4.03 -2.97 -17.13
N LYS A 70 -3.09 -3.64 -16.45
CA LYS A 70 -2.47 -4.88 -16.93
C LYS A 70 -3.48 -6.04 -16.94
N GLU A 71 -4.33 -6.16 -15.93
CA GLU A 71 -5.36 -7.21 -15.82
C GLU A 71 -6.45 -7.09 -16.90
N LYS A 72 -6.90 -5.87 -17.21
CA LYS A 72 -7.90 -5.63 -18.25
C LYS A 72 -7.36 -5.93 -19.65
N LYS A 73 -6.04 -5.82 -19.87
CA LYS A 73 -5.37 -6.28 -21.10
C LYS A 73 -5.24 -7.82 -21.16
N THR A 74 -5.20 -8.50 -20.01
CA THR A 74 -5.12 -9.97 -19.90
C THR A 74 -6.45 -10.72 -19.91
N ALA A 75 -7.60 -10.03 -19.75
CA ALA A 75 -8.92 -10.68 -19.75
C ALA A 75 -9.28 -11.39 -21.08
N VAL A 76 -8.48 -11.17 -22.14
CA VAL A 76 -8.50 -12.00 -23.35
C VAL A 76 -7.69 -13.25 -23.07
N ARG A 77 -8.37 -14.38 -22.81
CA ARG A 77 -7.84 -15.75 -22.64
C ARG A 77 -6.36 -15.84 -23.01
N SER A 78 -5.48 -15.80 -22.01
CA SER A 78 -4.06 -15.96 -22.21
C SER A 78 -3.82 -17.32 -22.88
N ALA A 79 -3.39 -17.31 -24.14
CA ALA A 79 -2.67 -18.45 -24.67
C ALA A 79 -1.50 -18.67 -23.71
N GLY A 80 -1.31 -19.90 -23.22
CA GLY A 80 -0.32 -20.22 -22.19
C GLY A 80 1.08 -19.67 -22.51
N ILE A 81 1.99 -19.74 -21.54
CA ILE A 81 3.31 -19.12 -21.65
C ILE A 81 4.08 -19.62 -22.89
N ILE A 82 3.95 -20.91 -23.25
CA ILE A 82 4.64 -21.53 -24.39
C ILE A 82 4.20 -20.90 -25.73
N PRO A 83 2.91 -20.91 -26.12
CA PRO A 83 2.45 -20.24 -27.35
C PRO A 83 2.86 -18.76 -27.44
N THR A 84 2.85 -18.06 -26.31
CA THR A 84 3.23 -16.64 -26.28
C THR A 84 4.71 -16.47 -26.62
N LEU A 85 5.59 -17.29 -26.03
CA LEU A 85 7.02 -17.28 -26.33
C LEU A 85 7.30 -17.70 -27.79
N GLU A 86 6.62 -18.72 -28.31
CA GLU A 86 6.75 -19.12 -29.73
C GLU A 86 6.40 -17.99 -30.68
N GLN A 87 5.33 -17.23 -30.38
CA GLN A 87 4.93 -16.08 -31.17
C GLN A 87 6.00 -14.98 -31.13
N ILE A 88 6.52 -14.64 -29.96
CA ILE A 88 7.57 -13.62 -29.80
C ILE A 88 8.82 -14.00 -30.60
N LEU A 89 9.27 -15.26 -30.48
CA LEU A 89 10.44 -15.74 -31.22
C LEU A 89 10.21 -15.70 -32.73
N LYS A 90 9.02 -16.08 -33.19
CA LYS A 90 8.65 -16.02 -34.61
C LYS A 90 8.66 -14.59 -35.14
N GLU A 91 8.14 -13.63 -34.39
CA GLU A 91 8.17 -12.19 -34.76
C GLU A 91 9.60 -11.65 -34.84
N LEU A 92 10.51 -12.17 -34.03
CA LEU A 92 11.93 -11.80 -34.02
C LEU A 92 12.80 -12.64 -34.99
N GLY A 93 12.22 -13.60 -35.71
CA GLY A 93 12.98 -14.51 -36.57
C GLY A 93 13.95 -15.43 -35.82
N LEU A 94 13.78 -15.58 -34.51
CA LEU A 94 14.62 -16.42 -33.65
C LEU A 94 14.10 -17.86 -33.60
N LYS A 95 15.01 -18.82 -33.49
CA LYS A 95 14.68 -20.22 -33.22
C LYS A 95 15.08 -20.57 -31.80
N ALA A 96 14.12 -21.05 -31.01
CA ALA A 96 14.43 -21.70 -29.75
C ALA A 96 15.21 -22.99 -30.02
N MET A 97 16.27 -23.21 -29.27
CA MET A 97 16.88 -24.52 -29.14
C MET A 97 16.04 -25.41 -28.22
N VAL A 98 15.55 -24.85 -27.12
CA VAL A 98 14.67 -25.52 -26.18
C VAL A 98 13.55 -24.57 -25.79
N ILE A 99 12.31 -25.06 -25.87
CA ILE A 99 11.16 -24.45 -25.22
C ILE A 99 10.37 -25.56 -24.55
N LYS A 100 10.31 -25.57 -23.22
CA LYS A 100 9.61 -26.63 -22.48
C LYS A 100 8.92 -26.09 -21.22
N PRO A 101 7.75 -26.64 -20.86
CA PRO A 101 7.10 -26.29 -19.60
C PRO A 101 7.87 -26.91 -18.43
N LEU A 102 8.05 -26.12 -17.36
CA LEU A 102 8.64 -26.56 -16.09
C LEU A 102 7.56 -26.92 -15.04
N GLY A 103 6.28 -26.75 -15.40
CA GLY A 103 5.13 -27.10 -14.57
C GLY A 103 4.32 -25.90 -14.10
N GLU A 104 3.16 -26.20 -13.53
CA GLU A 104 2.22 -25.22 -12.99
C GLU A 104 2.30 -25.19 -11.46
N LYS A 105 2.28 -24.00 -10.88
CA LYS A 105 2.22 -23.81 -9.44
C LYS A 105 1.02 -22.96 -9.10
N LYS A 106 0.07 -23.51 -8.32
CA LYS A 106 -1.01 -22.71 -7.74
C LYS A 106 -0.46 -21.85 -6.61
N VAL A 107 -0.63 -20.54 -6.72
CA VAL A 107 -0.29 -19.55 -5.70
C VAL A 107 -1.54 -18.75 -5.41
N ASN A 108 -2.17 -19.01 -4.27
CA ASN A 108 -3.45 -18.41 -3.87
C ASN A 108 -4.53 -18.58 -4.96
N GLU A 109 -5.00 -17.49 -5.55
CA GLU A 109 -6.03 -17.45 -6.60
C GLU A 109 -5.45 -17.50 -8.02
N PHE A 110 -4.13 -17.62 -8.17
CA PHE A 110 -3.43 -17.61 -9.44
C PHE A 110 -2.75 -18.95 -9.74
N THR A 111 -2.67 -19.31 -11.02
CA THR A 111 -1.84 -20.42 -11.52
C THR A 111 -0.62 -19.86 -12.22
N GLU A 112 0.57 -20.06 -11.65
CA GLU A 112 1.83 -19.74 -12.31
C GLU A 112 2.25 -20.88 -13.25
N GLU A 113 2.16 -20.64 -14.56
CA GLU A 113 2.79 -21.49 -15.58
C GLU A 113 4.28 -21.16 -15.67
N ASN A 114 5.15 -22.17 -15.65
CA ASN A 114 6.59 -21.97 -15.78
C ASN A 114 7.09 -22.61 -17.08
N ALA A 115 8.05 -21.97 -17.74
CA ALA A 115 8.74 -22.52 -18.90
C ALA A 115 10.22 -22.17 -18.89
N GLU A 116 11.00 -23.01 -19.56
CA GLU A 116 12.41 -22.80 -19.85
C GLU A 116 12.56 -22.50 -21.35
N LEU A 117 13.34 -21.45 -21.66
CA LEU A 117 13.66 -21.02 -23.01
C LEU A 117 15.18 -20.96 -23.17
N GLU A 118 15.70 -21.72 -24.13
CA GLU A 118 17.10 -21.66 -24.55
C GLU A 118 17.17 -21.24 -26.02
N ILE A 119 18.00 -20.24 -26.30
CA ILE A 119 18.23 -19.71 -27.65
C ILE A 119 19.73 -19.76 -27.90
N LYS A 120 20.11 -20.23 -29.09
CA LYS A 120 21.49 -20.19 -29.56
C LYS A 120 21.66 -19.09 -30.60
N GLU A 121 22.87 -18.54 -30.66
CA GLU A 121 23.30 -17.62 -31.72
C GLU A 121 22.40 -16.38 -31.85
N ALA A 122 21.86 -15.88 -30.72
CA ALA A 122 21.15 -14.61 -30.69
C ALA A 122 22.15 -13.46 -30.53
N ASP A 123 22.02 -12.44 -31.38
CA ASP A 123 22.75 -11.20 -31.16
C ASP A 123 22.13 -10.38 -30.01
N LEU A 124 22.87 -9.37 -29.55
CA LEU A 124 22.43 -8.52 -28.45
C LEU A 124 21.11 -7.79 -28.76
N ASN A 125 20.90 -7.36 -30.01
CA ASN A 125 19.70 -6.63 -30.40
C ASN A 125 18.46 -7.53 -30.30
N HIS A 126 18.55 -8.77 -30.77
CA HIS A 126 17.50 -9.76 -30.67
C HIS A 126 17.18 -10.08 -29.21
N ILE A 127 18.19 -10.19 -28.34
CA ILE A 127 17.97 -10.39 -26.90
C ILE A 127 17.22 -9.20 -26.29
N VAL A 128 17.66 -7.97 -26.54
CA VAL A 128 17.02 -6.76 -26.01
C VAL A 128 15.57 -6.64 -26.51
N ASN A 129 15.35 -6.88 -27.81
CA ASN A 129 14.02 -6.83 -28.40
C ASN A 129 13.10 -7.91 -27.83
N MET A 130 13.62 -9.12 -27.60
CA MET A 130 12.88 -10.20 -26.94
C MET A 130 12.47 -9.82 -25.52
N LEU A 131 13.39 -9.28 -24.72
CA LEU A 131 13.10 -8.84 -23.36
C LEU A 131 12.02 -7.74 -23.33
N TYR A 132 12.11 -6.80 -24.27
CA TYR A 132 11.10 -5.75 -24.43
C TYR A 132 9.72 -6.33 -24.80
N MET A 133 9.67 -7.29 -25.72
CA MET A 133 8.41 -7.95 -26.11
C MET A 133 7.81 -8.79 -24.98
N ILE A 134 8.64 -9.40 -24.13
CA ILE A 134 8.19 -10.14 -22.93
C ILE A 134 7.61 -9.18 -21.88
N ASP A 135 8.19 -8.00 -21.68
CA ASP A 135 7.68 -7.03 -20.70
C ASP A 135 6.38 -6.35 -21.17
N THR A 136 6.24 -6.16 -22.48
CA THR A 136 5.09 -5.49 -23.11
C THR A 136 4.01 -6.45 -23.60
N SER A 137 4.21 -7.76 -23.46
CA SER A 137 3.25 -8.76 -23.92
C SER A 137 1.92 -8.67 -23.17
N ARG A 138 0.84 -9.13 -23.84
CA ARG A 138 -0.48 -9.20 -23.23
C ARG A 138 -0.52 -10.18 -22.07
N THR A 139 0.20 -11.29 -22.15
CA THR A 139 0.37 -12.24 -21.04
C THR A 139 1.41 -11.69 -20.07
N PRO A 140 1.13 -11.57 -18.77
CA PRO A 140 2.09 -11.03 -17.82
C PRO A 140 3.13 -12.11 -17.54
N MET A 141 4.38 -11.83 -17.90
CA MET A 141 5.48 -12.78 -17.76
C MET A 141 6.56 -12.19 -16.87
N LYS A 142 7.23 -13.06 -16.11
CA LYS A 142 8.40 -12.70 -15.30
C LYS A 142 9.53 -13.67 -15.56
N ILE A 143 10.72 -13.13 -15.80
CA ILE A 143 11.94 -13.91 -15.95
C ILE A 143 12.44 -14.28 -14.55
N LYS A 144 12.41 -15.58 -14.21
CA LYS A 144 12.88 -16.08 -12.89
C LYS A 144 14.40 -16.19 -12.85
N THR A 145 15.00 -16.71 -13.91
CA THR A 145 16.45 -16.93 -14.05
C THR A 145 16.85 -16.65 -15.48
N ALA A 146 17.98 -15.99 -15.69
CA ALA A 146 18.57 -15.77 -17.01
C ALA A 146 20.07 -16.08 -16.95
N LEU A 147 20.57 -16.83 -17.94
CA LEU A 147 21.98 -17.11 -18.12
C LEU A 147 22.36 -16.79 -19.57
N ILE A 148 23.29 -15.85 -19.75
CA ILE A 148 23.80 -15.47 -21.06
C ILE A 148 25.25 -15.97 -21.14
N LYS A 149 25.52 -16.82 -22.12
CA LYS A 149 26.88 -17.28 -22.44
C LYS A 149 27.32 -16.63 -23.74
N THR A 150 28.38 -15.84 -23.68
CA THR A 150 29.00 -15.23 -24.84
C THR A 150 30.13 -16.12 -25.33
N THR A 151 30.06 -16.56 -26.58
CA THR A 151 31.20 -17.18 -27.27
C THR A 151 31.86 -16.07 -28.09
N PHE A 152 33.07 -15.67 -27.70
CA PHE A 152 33.90 -14.73 -28.47
C PHE A 152 34.81 -15.50 -29.42
#